data_AF-A0A519GBS0-F1
#
_entry.id   AF-A0A519GBS0-F1
#
_cell.length_a   1.000
_cell.length_b   1.000
_cell.length_c   1.000
_cell.angle_alpha   90.00
_cell.angle_beta   90.00
_cell.angle_gamma   90.00
#
_symmetry.space_group_name_H-M   'P 1'
#
loop_
_entity.id
_entity.type
_entity.pdbx_description
1 polymer ?
#
loop_
_entity_poly.entity_id
_entity_poly.type
_entity_poly.pdbx_seq_one_letter_code
_entity_poly.pdbx_strand_id
1 'polypeptide(L)'
;MSPSSPALTTKQRVAGFVPAAGVQFLDDLVFRLRRRRIRAVQWFFGLFGFNIVKKADYYSVLPVLSEIESTRERWEKPSALTGVDIDVAVLEKNLGTLADSWEEEFSRETGDYVANTQKGFGPGYPQFDARTLYYMLREHKPKRYLEVGSGLSTYYTSLAAKKNAEEGSPLQITCIEPYPFDSLRTIEGFELIEGFVQDVPLERFEELEAGDVLFIDSSHALKIDSDVAFLFMEALPRVKPGVIVHIHDIHFPYNHPFPADFWLFGERWPVYWQEVMVVQAFLAFNESFEVLLSTPMVRHHDEDFLVNRFENYQPLTEDRNPPSSLWLQRIK
;
A
#
# COMPACT_ATOMS: atom_id res chain seq x y z
N MET A 1 -16.61 -30.78 -47.04
CA MET A 1 -15.98 -29.44 -47.17
C MET A 1 -14.54 -29.58 -46.74
N SER A 2 -13.59 -29.44 -47.66
CA SER A 2 -12.16 -29.50 -47.37
C SER A 2 -11.74 -28.28 -46.53
N PRO A 3 -10.84 -28.42 -45.55
CA PRO A 3 -10.34 -27.28 -44.80
C PRO A 3 -9.50 -26.39 -45.73
N SER A 4 -9.88 -25.12 -45.83
CA SER A 4 -9.09 -24.09 -46.52
C SER A 4 -7.74 -23.93 -45.84
N SER A 5 -6.66 -24.17 -46.57
CA SER A 5 -5.30 -23.91 -46.09
C SER A 5 -5.15 -22.43 -45.66
N PRO A 6 -4.49 -22.14 -44.51
CA PRO A 6 -4.33 -20.77 -44.05
C PRO A 6 -3.49 -19.96 -45.04
N ALA A 7 -3.89 -18.71 -45.29
CA ALA A 7 -3.18 -17.81 -46.18
C ALA A 7 -1.76 -17.56 -45.65
N LEU A 8 -0.75 -17.88 -46.47
CA LEU A 8 0.66 -17.63 -46.16
C LEU A 8 0.87 -16.14 -45.84
N THR A 9 1.48 -15.88 -44.68
CA THR A 9 1.89 -14.53 -44.26
C THR A 9 2.86 -13.93 -45.28
N THR A 10 2.93 -12.60 -45.39
CA THR A 10 3.86 -11.90 -46.31
C THR A 10 5.30 -12.40 -46.16
N LYS A 11 5.70 -12.79 -44.95
CA LYS A 11 7.00 -13.39 -44.63
C LYS A 11 7.22 -14.75 -45.30
N GLN A 12 6.19 -15.60 -45.33
CA GLN A 12 6.22 -16.92 -45.98
C GLN A 12 6.18 -16.83 -47.51
N ARG A 13 5.60 -15.77 -48.08
CA ARG A 13 5.62 -15.53 -49.54
C ARG A 13 6.98 -15.03 -50.06
N VAL A 14 7.75 -14.35 -49.21
CA VAL A 14 9.06 -13.77 -49.57
C VAL A 14 10.22 -14.76 -49.33
N ALA A 15 10.05 -15.71 -48.41
CA ALA A 15 11.06 -16.72 -48.07
C ALA A 15 11.46 -17.67 -49.23
N GLY A 16 10.69 -17.72 -50.31
CA GLY A 16 11.02 -18.52 -51.51
C GLY A 16 11.96 -17.84 -52.51
N PHE A 17 12.23 -16.52 -52.38
CA PHE A 17 12.96 -15.74 -53.39
C PHE A 17 14.09 -14.86 -52.83
N VAL A 18 14.27 -14.78 -51.51
CA VAL A 18 15.30 -13.96 -50.86
C VAL A 18 16.24 -14.87 -50.06
N PRO A 19 17.58 -14.78 -50.25
CA PRO A 19 18.54 -15.53 -49.44
C PRO A 19 18.29 -15.34 -47.95
N ALA A 20 18.48 -16.37 -47.12
CA ALA A 20 18.20 -16.31 -45.68
C ALA A 20 18.85 -15.09 -44.98
N ALA A 21 20.05 -14.70 -45.42
CA ALA A 21 20.75 -13.49 -44.95
C ALA A 21 20.01 -12.17 -45.28
N GLY A 22 19.33 -12.10 -46.43
CA GLY A 22 18.52 -10.95 -46.83
C GLY A 22 17.22 -10.84 -46.01
N VAL A 23 16.60 -11.97 -45.66
CA VAL A 23 15.44 -11.99 -44.76
C VAL A 23 15.82 -11.55 -43.35
N GLN A 24 16.95 -12.04 -42.82
CA GLN A 24 17.48 -11.62 -41.52
C GLN A 24 17.81 -10.11 -41.49
N PHE A 25 18.47 -9.59 -42.52
CA PHE A 25 18.77 -8.16 -42.61
C PHE A 25 17.51 -7.28 -42.64
N LEU A 26 16.47 -7.70 -43.36
CA LEU A 26 15.19 -6.99 -43.41
C LEU A 26 14.46 -7.03 -42.07
N ASP A 27 14.45 -8.19 -41.41
CA ASP A 27 13.90 -8.32 -40.06
C ASP A 27 14.62 -7.38 -39.09
N ASP A 28 15.96 -7.38 -39.08
CA ASP A 28 16.76 -6.50 -38.23
C ASP A 28 16.53 -5.02 -38.52
N LEU A 29 16.33 -4.65 -39.79
CA LEU A 29 16.00 -3.28 -40.18
C LEU A 29 14.61 -2.89 -39.65
N VAL A 30 13.61 -3.75 -39.82
CA VAL A 30 12.24 -3.51 -39.32
C VAL A 30 12.23 -3.41 -37.80
N PHE A 31 12.95 -4.29 -37.09
CA PHE A 31 13.09 -4.24 -35.63
C PHE A 31 13.77 -2.95 -35.17
N ARG A 32 14.85 -2.52 -35.84
CA ARG A 32 15.54 -1.26 -35.53
C ARG A 32 14.64 -0.05 -35.75
N LEU A 33 13.91 0.01 -36.86
CA LEU A 33 12.97 1.10 -37.15
C LEU A 33 11.83 1.14 -36.11
N ARG A 34 11.26 -0.02 -35.77
CA ARG A 34 10.23 -0.13 -34.73
C ARG A 34 10.75 0.35 -33.37
N ARG A 35 11.95 -0.06 -32.97
CA ARG A 35 12.59 0.36 -31.71
C ARG A 35 12.83 1.87 -31.69
N ARG A 36 13.37 2.43 -32.78
CA ARG A 36 13.60 3.88 -32.91
C ARG A 36 12.30 4.67 -32.76
N ARG A 37 11.22 4.23 -33.43
CA ARG A 37 9.90 4.86 -33.30
C ARG A 37 9.38 4.83 -31.87
N ILE A 38 9.46 3.69 -31.18
CA ILE A 38 9.00 3.57 -29.79
C ILE A 38 9.77 4.53 -28.88
N ARG A 39 11.11 4.53 -28.97
CA ARG A 39 11.96 5.42 -28.16
C ARG A 39 11.73 6.88 -28.48
N ALA A 40 11.50 7.25 -29.74
CA ALA A 40 11.21 8.63 -30.13
C ALA A 40 9.87 9.11 -29.53
N VAL A 41 8.85 8.26 -29.52
CA VAL A 41 7.55 8.56 -28.91
C VAL A 41 7.69 8.70 -27.39
N GLN A 42 8.35 7.75 -26.72
CA GLN A 42 8.59 7.83 -25.27
C GLN A 42 9.42 9.07 -24.90
N TRP A 43 10.47 9.37 -25.69
CA TRP A 43 11.28 10.56 -25.48
C TRP A 43 10.46 11.84 -25.65
N PHE A 44 9.68 11.95 -26.73
CA PHE A 44 8.87 13.14 -26.99
C PHE A 44 7.88 13.41 -25.85
N PHE A 45 7.14 12.39 -25.40
CA PHE A 45 6.21 12.54 -24.27
C PHE A 45 6.94 12.71 -22.92
N GLY A 46 8.11 12.11 -22.77
CA GLY A 46 8.99 12.30 -21.60
C GLY A 46 9.47 13.75 -21.44
N LEU A 47 9.64 14.51 -22.53
CA LEU A 47 9.93 15.95 -22.45
C LEU A 47 8.83 16.75 -21.73
N PHE A 48 7.61 16.22 -21.69
CA PHE A 48 6.46 16.81 -21.00
C PHE A 48 6.16 16.13 -19.65
N GLY A 49 7.06 15.30 -19.14
CA GLY A 49 6.90 14.60 -17.86
C GLY A 49 6.02 13.34 -17.93
N PHE A 50 5.66 12.86 -19.11
CA PHE A 50 4.82 11.66 -19.25
C PHE A 50 5.63 10.38 -19.47
N ASN A 51 5.30 9.35 -18.70
CA ASN A 51 5.67 7.97 -19.00
C ASN A 51 4.49 7.28 -19.69
N ILE A 52 4.64 6.94 -20.97
CA ILE A 52 3.53 6.44 -21.80
C ILE A 52 3.71 5.00 -22.24
N VAL A 53 2.57 4.31 -22.28
CA VAL A 53 2.40 2.97 -22.85
C VAL A 53 1.28 3.02 -23.88
N LYS A 54 1.19 2.01 -24.74
CA LYS A 54 0.09 1.97 -25.72
C LYS A 54 -1.18 1.49 -25.03
N LYS A 55 -2.30 2.14 -25.35
CA LYS A 55 -3.64 1.73 -24.91
C LYS A 55 -3.93 0.24 -25.16
N ALA A 56 -3.63 -0.25 -26.38
CA ALA A 56 -3.86 -1.63 -26.79
C ALA A 56 -2.68 -2.58 -26.49
N ASP A 57 -1.85 -2.27 -25.49
CA ASP A 57 -0.77 -3.16 -25.07
C ASP A 57 -1.28 -4.16 -24.02
N TYR A 58 -1.46 -5.41 -24.44
CA TYR A 58 -1.91 -6.49 -23.57
C TYR A 58 -1.03 -6.71 -22.34
N TYR A 59 0.26 -6.35 -22.42
CA TYR A 59 1.22 -6.55 -21.33
C TYR A 59 1.38 -5.29 -20.45
N SER A 60 0.65 -4.21 -20.72
CA SER A 60 0.68 -3.02 -19.89
C SER A 60 0.01 -3.28 -18.54
N VAL A 61 0.71 -2.94 -17.46
CA VAL A 61 0.13 -2.93 -16.10
C VAL A 61 -0.72 -1.69 -15.83
N LEU A 62 -0.62 -0.65 -16.67
CA LEU A 62 -1.45 0.56 -16.54
C LEU A 62 -2.83 0.30 -17.15
N PRO A 63 -3.91 0.37 -16.34
CA PRO A 63 -5.26 0.24 -16.85
C PRO A 63 -5.63 1.41 -17.77
N VAL A 64 -6.54 1.14 -18.69
CA VAL A 64 -7.17 2.17 -19.49
C VAL A 64 -8.40 2.68 -18.74
N LEU A 65 -8.39 3.96 -18.35
CA LEU A 65 -9.45 4.56 -17.50
C LEU A 65 -10.87 4.31 -18.04
N SER A 66 -11.10 4.50 -19.35
CA SER A 66 -12.40 4.25 -19.97
C SER A 66 -12.84 2.78 -19.91
N GLU A 67 -11.90 1.83 -19.90
CA GLU A 67 -12.20 0.39 -19.87
C GLU A 67 -12.53 -0.07 -18.45
N ILE A 68 -11.79 0.44 -17.44
CA ILE A 68 -12.14 0.19 -16.04
C ILE A 68 -13.48 0.84 -15.69
N GLU A 69 -13.76 2.06 -16.15
CA GLU A 69 -15.06 2.72 -15.97
C GLU A 69 -16.20 1.89 -16.61
N SER A 70 -15.99 1.38 -17.83
CA SER A 70 -17.00 0.54 -18.51
C SER A 70 -17.30 -0.79 -17.81
N THR A 71 -16.42 -1.23 -16.90
CA THR A 71 -16.58 -2.48 -16.16
C THR A 71 -16.68 -2.25 -14.66
N ARG A 72 -17.00 -1.02 -14.22
CA ARG A 72 -17.06 -0.58 -12.83
C ARG A 72 -17.86 -1.51 -11.92
N GLU A 73 -19.08 -1.89 -12.32
CA GLU A 73 -19.95 -2.81 -11.58
C GLU A 73 -19.29 -4.18 -11.28
N ARG A 74 -18.32 -4.61 -12.09
CA ARG A 74 -17.65 -5.90 -11.93
C ARG A 74 -16.58 -5.85 -10.84
N TRP A 75 -15.84 -4.75 -10.72
CA TRP A 75 -14.65 -4.66 -9.85
C TRP A 75 -14.84 -3.75 -8.65
N GLU A 76 -15.69 -2.72 -8.72
CA GLU A 76 -15.98 -1.81 -7.60
C GLU A 76 -17.08 -2.42 -6.72
N LYS A 77 -16.76 -3.57 -6.14
CA LYS A 77 -17.63 -4.27 -5.21
C LYS A 77 -16.77 -4.93 -4.13
N PRO A 78 -17.32 -5.16 -2.93
CA PRO A 78 -16.60 -5.88 -1.90
C PRO A 78 -16.18 -7.27 -2.42
N SER A 79 -14.90 -7.60 -2.23
CA SER A 79 -14.39 -8.96 -2.38
C SER A 79 -15.02 -9.86 -1.32
N ALA A 80 -15.24 -11.12 -1.65
CA ALA A 80 -15.59 -12.11 -0.63
C ALA A 80 -14.40 -12.45 0.29
N LEU A 81 -13.21 -11.91 -0.01
CA LEU A 81 -11.94 -12.19 0.69
C LEU A 81 -11.68 -13.70 0.86
N THR A 82 -12.08 -14.50 -0.14
CA THR A 82 -11.96 -15.97 -0.10
C THR A 82 -10.54 -16.41 0.27
N GLY A 83 -10.45 -17.28 1.28
CA GLY A 83 -9.19 -17.82 1.81
C GLY A 83 -8.60 -17.00 2.96
N VAL A 84 -9.09 -15.78 3.20
CA VAL A 84 -8.64 -14.96 4.32
C VAL A 84 -9.52 -15.27 5.54
N ASP A 85 -8.90 -15.68 6.64
CA ASP A 85 -9.59 -15.93 7.91
C ASP A 85 -9.80 -14.60 8.66
N ILE A 86 -11.01 -14.05 8.57
CA ILE A 86 -11.41 -12.81 9.25
C ILE A 86 -12.74 -13.04 9.94
N ASP A 87 -12.75 -12.87 11.27
CA ASP A 87 -13.96 -12.73 12.06
C ASP A 87 -14.16 -11.26 12.43
N VAL A 88 -15.08 -10.60 11.75
CA VAL A 88 -15.35 -9.17 11.93
C VAL A 88 -15.84 -8.85 13.34
N ALA A 89 -16.59 -9.75 13.99
CA ALA A 89 -17.04 -9.54 15.36
C ALA A 89 -15.86 -9.50 16.34
N VAL A 90 -14.80 -10.27 16.06
CA VAL A 90 -13.53 -10.21 16.81
C VAL A 90 -12.83 -8.87 16.54
N LEU A 91 -12.77 -8.41 15.28
CA LEU A 91 -12.13 -7.12 14.96
C LEU A 91 -12.83 -5.94 15.65
N GLU A 92 -14.15 -5.91 15.65
CA GLU A 92 -14.96 -4.89 16.32
C GLU A 92 -14.74 -4.93 17.84
N LYS A 93 -14.77 -6.13 18.44
CA LYS A 93 -14.48 -6.32 19.86
C LYS A 93 -13.07 -5.84 20.23
N ASN A 94 -12.07 -6.16 19.41
CA ASN A 94 -10.69 -5.72 19.63
C ASN A 94 -10.59 -4.20 19.59
N LEU A 95 -11.19 -3.57 18.58
CA LEU A 95 -11.25 -2.10 18.47
C LEU A 95 -11.98 -1.46 19.65
N GLY A 96 -13.10 -2.05 20.08
CA GLY A 96 -13.85 -1.61 21.25
C GLY A 96 -13.01 -1.63 22.52
N THR A 97 -12.28 -2.73 22.74
CA THR A 97 -11.39 -2.91 23.91
C THR A 97 -10.24 -1.91 23.92
N LEU A 98 -9.62 -1.67 22.76
CA LEU A 98 -8.60 -0.63 22.59
C LEU A 98 -9.16 0.76 22.89
N ALA A 99 -10.34 1.08 22.37
CA ALA A 99 -11.00 2.36 22.61
C ALA A 99 -11.34 2.57 24.10
N ASP A 100 -11.81 1.53 24.81
CA ASP A 100 -12.08 1.60 26.25
C ASP A 100 -10.83 1.95 27.06
N SER A 101 -9.66 1.50 26.60
CA SER A 101 -8.39 1.71 27.31
C SER A 101 -7.72 3.03 26.94
N TRP A 102 -7.84 3.47 25.68
CA TRP A 102 -6.94 4.47 25.12
C TRP A 102 -7.61 5.70 24.50
N GLU A 103 -8.93 5.76 24.29
CA GLU A 103 -9.57 6.91 23.61
C GLU A 103 -9.48 8.21 24.42
N GLU A 104 -9.69 8.13 25.75
CA GLU A 104 -9.59 9.31 26.61
C GLU A 104 -8.15 9.85 26.63
N GLU A 105 -7.16 8.97 26.69
CA GLU A 105 -5.75 9.36 26.62
C GLU A 105 -5.40 9.93 25.24
N PHE A 106 -5.79 9.28 24.14
CA PHE A 106 -5.57 9.76 22.78
C PHE A 106 -6.11 11.19 22.61
N SER A 107 -7.37 11.41 22.97
CA SER A 107 -8.02 12.72 22.87
C SER A 107 -7.30 13.81 23.67
N ARG A 108 -6.76 13.47 24.83
CA ARG A 108 -6.03 14.40 25.70
C ARG A 108 -4.60 14.67 25.20
N GLU A 109 -3.89 13.65 24.76
CA GLU A 109 -2.44 13.73 24.50
C GLU A 109 -2.12 14.12 23.04
N THR A 110 -3.01 13.87 22.08
CA THR A 110 -2.71 14.14 20.66
C THR A 110 -3.23 15.47 20.13
N GLY A 111 -4.18 16.08 20.83
CA GLY A 111 -4.77 17.36 20.43
C GLY A 111 -5.55 17.29 19.11
N ASP A 112 -5.73 18.45 18.47
CA ASP A 112 -6.54 18.58 17.26
C ASP A 112 -5.83 18.00 16.01
N TYR A 113 -6.57 17.16 15.28
CA TYR A 113 -6.06 16.49 14.08
C TYR A 113 -5.73 17.48 12.96
N VAL A 114 -6.59 18.49 12.72
CA VAL A 114 -6.37 19.46 11.65
C VAL A 114 -5.10 20.28 11.92
N ALA A 115 -4.89 20.73 13.15
CA ALA A 115 -3.66 21.39 13.58
C ALA A 115 -2.43 20.50 13.39
N ASN A 116 -2.54 19.20 13.66
CA ASN A 116 -1.44 18.24 13.44
C ASN A 116 -1.08 18.09 11.96
N THR A 117 -2.07 18.04 11.04
CA THR A 117 -1.80 17.96 9.59
C THR A 117 -1.06 19.21 9.05
N GLN A 118 -1.17 20.34 9.75
CA GLN A 118 -0.52 21.60 9.35
C GLN A 118 0.92 21.74 9.85
N LYS A 119 1.44 20.77 10.62
CA LYS A 119 2.81 20.78 11.16
C LYS A 119 3.90 20.42 10.14
N GLY A 120 3.51 20.09 8.91
CA GLY A 120 4.45 19.83 7.82
C GLY A 120 4.89 18.37 7.66
N PHE A 121 4.28 17.42 8.38
CA PHE A 121 4.58 15.98 8.31
C PHE A 121 4.00 15.26 7.08
N GLY A 122 3.51 16.01 6.09
CA GLY A 122 2.86 15.45 4.91
C GLY A 122 1.36 15.19 5.08
N PRO A 123 0.65 15.07 3.95
CA PRO A 123 -0.79 14.76 3.92
C PRO A 123 -1.04 13.24 3.93
N GLY A 124 -2.31 12.86 3.99
CA GLY A 124 -2.76 11.54 3.53
C GLY A 124 -3.05 10.52 4.63
N TYR A 125 -2.51 10.67 5.83
CA TYR A 125 -2.72 9.73 6.93
C TYR A 125 -4.05 10.00 7.67
N PRO A 126 -5.08 9.12 7.60
CA PRO A 126 -6.41 9.39 8.15
C PRO A 126 -6.43 9.58 9.68
N GLN A 127 -7.35 10.42 10.17
CA GLN A 127 -7.49 10.68 11.62
C GLN A 127 -7.78 9.41 12.42
N PHE A 128 -8.65 8.54 11.91
CA PHE A 128 -9.01 7.31 12.59
C PHE A 128 -7.88 6.27 12.58
N ASP A 129 -7.00 6.32 11.57
CA ASP A 129 -5.81 5.47 11.51
C ASP A 129 -4.70 5.99 12.44
N ALA A 130 -4.60 7.30 12.64
CA ALA A 130 -3.78 7.88 13.71
C ALA A 130 -4.22 7.46 15.11
N ARG A 131 -5.53 7.40 15.34
CA ARG A 131 -6.11 6.89 16.58
C ARG A 131 -5.74 5.42 16.82
N THR A 132 -5.98 4.55 15.85
CA THR A 132 -5.70 3.12 16.02
C THR A 132 -4.21 2.81 16.12
N LEU A 133 -3.35 3.53 15.38
CA LEU A 133 -1.90 3.47 15.57
C LEU A 133 -1.49 3.81 17.01
N TYR A 134 -2.00 4.92 17.54
CA TYR A 134 -1.73 5.29 18.93
C TYR A 134 -2.15 4.19 19.91
N TYR A 135 -3.36 3.65 19.76
CA TYR A 135 -3.86 2.58 20.62
C TYR A 135 -2.97 1.33 20.59
N MET A 136 -2.59 0.87 19.39
CA MET A 136 -1.77 -0.33 19.23
C MET A 136 -0.40 -0.15 19.88
N LEU A 137 0.20 1.03 19.76
CA LEU A 137 1.50 1.32 20.40
C LEU A 137 1.40 1.43 21.93
N ARG A 138 0.27 1.88 22.46
CA ARG A 138 0.03 1.97 23.91
C ARG A 138 -0.34 0.63 24.54
N GLU A 139 -1.10 -0.19 23.83
CA GLU A 139 -1.49 -1.54 24.24
C GLU A 139 -0.27 -2.47 24.28
N HIS A 140 0.49 -2.52 23.19
CA HIS A 140 1.57 -3.50 23.04
C HIS A 140 2.91 -3.04 23.59
N LYS A 141 3.11 -1.73 23.75
CA LYS A 141 4.37 -1.12 24.23
C LYS A 141 5.61 -1.74 23.57
N PRO A 142 5.71 -1.67 22.23
CA PRO A 142 6.85 -2.24 21.52
C PRO A 142 8.16 -1.66 22.04
N LYS A 143 9.26 -2.42 21.91
CA LYS A 143 10.60 -1.88 22.16
C LYS A 143 11.15 -1.21 20.91
N ARG A 144 10.77 -1.72 19.74
CA ARG A 144 11.15 -1.20 18.42
C ARG A 144 9.95 -0.98 17.53
N TYR A 145 9.99 0.14 16.82
CA TYR A 145 9.06 0.49 15.75
C TYR A 145 9.88 0.84 14.52
N LEU A 146 9.76 0.02 13.48
CA LEU A 146 10.38 0.24 12.19
C LEU A 146 9.30 0.68 11.20
N GLU A 147 9.44 1.88 10.65
CA GLU A 147 8.47 2.49 9.74
C GLU A 147 9.07 2.67 8.35
N VAL A 148 8.34 2.19 7.34
CA VAL A 148 8.67 2.36 5.92
C VAL A 148 7.62 3.29 5.33
N GLY A 149 8.06 4.46 4.87
CA GLY A 149 7.17 5.59 4.53
C GLY A 149 6.84 6.38 5.79
N SER A 150 7.37 7.61 5.90
CA SER A 150 7.33 8.36 7.16
C SER A 150 6.71 9.74 6.99
N GLY A 151 5.93 10.15 8.01
CA GLY A 151 5.18 11.40 7.94
C GLY A 151 4.33 11.63 9.17
N LEU A 152 3.03 11.87 8.97
CA LEU A 152 2.11 12.19 10.06
C LEU A 152 1.92 11.01 11.03
N SER A 153 1.98 9.77 10.54
CA SER A 153 2.04 8.54 11.33
C SER A 153 3.21 8.55 12.34
N THR A 154 4.40 8.95 11.89
CA THR A 154 5.59 9.10 12.73
C THR A 154 5.38 10.10 13.87
N TYR A 155 4.69 11.21 13.58
CA TYR A 155 4.34 12.20 14.60
C TYR A 155 3.44 11.58 15.68
N TYR A 156 2.37 10.87 15.32
CA TYR A 156 1.51 10.19 16.31
C TYR A 156 2.24 9.07 17.06
N THR A 157 3.13 8.34 16.38
CA THR A 157 4.03 7.36 17.01
C THR A 157 4.89 8.00 18.08
N SER A 158 5.46 9.18 17.83
CA SER A 158 6.28 9.90 18.81
C SER A 158 5.51 10.28 20.09
N LEU A 159 4.21 10.59 19.95
CA LEU A 159 3.33 10.89 21.08
C LEU A 159 3.07 9.64 21.93
N ALA A 160 2.78 8.50 21.30
CA ALA A 160 2.63 7.23 22.00
C ALA A 160 3.94 6.79 22.67
N ALA A 161 5.07 6.95 21.97
CA ALA A 161 6.41 6.63 22.48
C ALA A 161 6.75 7.43 23.75
N LYS A 162 6.40 8.73 23.78
CA LYS A 162 6.58 9.56 24.96
C LYS A 162 5.80 9.03 26.16
N LYS A 163 4.53 8.67 25.99
CA LYS A 163 3.72 8.06 27.06
C LYS A 163 4.25 6.71 27.51
N ASN A 164 4.68 5.87 26.56
CA ASN A 164 5.31 4.59 26.87
C ASN A 164 6.60 4.79 27.71
N ALA A 165 7.42 5.78 27.38
CA ALA A 165 8.64 6.10 28.11
C ALA A 165 8.37 6.61 29.55
N GLU A 166 7.34 7.45 29.74
CA GLU A 166 6.89 7.91 31.07
C GLU A 166 6.48 6.74 31.98
N GLU A 167 6.01 5.63 31.39
CA GLU A 167 5.63 4.39 32.08
C GLU A 167 6.76 3.34 32.13
N GLY A 168 7.99 3.71 31.77
CA GLY A 168 9.16 2.83 31.85
C GLY A 168 9.29 1.83 30.70
N SER A 169 8.59 2.05 29.59
CA SER A 169 8.65 1.21 28.37
C SER A 169 9.11 2.03 27.15
N PRO A 170 10.34 2.56 27.12
CA PRO A 170 10.78 3.40 26.01
C PRO A 170 10.75 2.67 24.66
N LEU A 171 10.29 3.36 23.62
CA LEU A 171 10.21 2.87 22.25
C LEU A 171 11.35 3.46 21.39
N GLN A 172 12.12 2.61 20.73
CA GLN A 172 13.05 3.02 19.67
C GLN A 172 12.30 3.13 18.33
N ILE A 173 12.30 4.34 17.75
CA ILE A 173 11.66 4.63 16.46
C ILE A 173 12.76 4.69 15.39
N THR A 174 12.62 3.89 14.33
CA THR A 174 13.45 3.96 13.13
C THR A 174 12.54 4.15 11.91
N CYS A 175 12.81 5.18 11.12
CA CYS A 175 12.05 5.55 9.94
C CYS A 175 12.91 5.38 8.69
N ILE A 176 12.38 4.78 7.64
CA ILE A 176 12.98 4.65 6.32
C ILE A 176 12.14 5.45 5.34
N GLU A 177 12.71 6.54 4.83
CA GLU A 177 11.98 7.47 3.98
C GLU A 177 12.91 8.07 2.91
N PRO A 178 12.67 7.83 1.61
CA PRO A 178 13.52 8.36 0.53
C PRO A 178 13.42 9.88 0.36
N TYR A 179 12.29 10.50 0.75
CA TYR A 179 12.00 11.91 0.54
C TYR A 179 11.41 12.56 1.81
N PRO A 180 12.17 12.63 2.92
CA PRO A 180 11.63 13.01 4.22
C PRO A 180 11.20 14.47 4.26
N PHE A 181 10.05 14.73 4.88
CA PHE A 181 9.66 16.08 5.26
C PHE A 181 10.60 16.63 6.34
N ASP A 182 10.98 17.90 6.25
CA ASP A 182 11.88 18.54 7.23
C ASP A 182 11.33 18.48 8.67
N SER A 183 9.99 18.44 8.83
CA SER A 183 9.36 18.34 10.14
C SER A 183 9.70 17.03 10.86
N LEU A 184 9.99 15.93 10.14
CA LEU A 184 10.41 14.67 10.76
C LEU A 184 11.65 14.88 11.64
N ARG A 185 12.60 15.72 11.19
CA ARG A 185 13.84 16.03 11.90
C ARG A 185 13.62 16.79 13.22
N THR A 186 12.39 17.25 13.48
CA THR A 186 12.02 17.92 14.74
C THR A 186 11.58 16.93 15.83
N ILE A 187 11.34 15.67 15.47
CA ILE A 187 11.03 14.61 16.44
C ILE A 187 12.33 14.24 17.16
N GLU A 188 12.29 14.15 18.49
CA GLU A 188 13.44 13.74 19.30
C GLU A 188 13.51 12.21 19.42
N GLY A 189 14.73 11.66 19.51
CA GLY A 189 14.93 10.25 19.84
C GLY A 189 14.53 9.25 18.76
N PHE A 190 14.36 9.68 17.50
CA PHE A 190 14.13 8.81 16.35
C PHE A 190 15.37 8.71 15.45
N GLU A 191 15.49 7.61 14.74
CA GLU A 191 16.49 7.38 13.69
C GLU A 191 15.84 7.53 12.31
N LEU A 192 16.44 8.34 11.44
CA LEU A 192 16.00 8.49 10.04
C LEU A 192 17.03 7.89 9.09
N ILE A 193 16.59 6.92 8.29
CA ILE A 193 17.33 6.33 7.18
C ILE A 193 16.78 6.95 5.89
N GLU A 194 17.50 7.94 5.36
CA GLU A 194 17.13 8.62 4.11
C GLU A 194 17.50 7.76 2.91
N GLY A 195 16.54 7.01 2.37
CA GLY A 195 16.77 6.11 1.25
C GLY A 195 15.58 5.23 0.93
N PHE A 196 15.70 4.49 -0.17
CA PHE A 196 14.72 3.49 -0.56
C PHE A 196 14.82 2.26 0.34
N VAL A 197 13.69 1.71 0.75
CA VAL A 197 13.65 0.52 1.61
C VAL A 197 14.35 -0.69 0.99
N GLN A 198 14.36 -0.77 -0.35
CA GLN A 198 15.06 -1.81 -1.12
C GLN A 198 16.59 -1.79 -0.91
N ASP A 199 17.16 -0.64 -0.55
CA ASP A 199 18.59 -0.47 -0.29
C ASP A 199 18.96 -0.70 1.18
N VAL A 200 17.97 -0.84 2.07
CA VAL A 200 18.19 -1.05 3.50
C VAL A 200 18.58 -2.51 3.77
N PRO A 201 19.61 -2.77 4.61
CA PRO A 201 19.98 -4.13 4.99
C PRO A 201 18.81 -4.90 5.61
N LEU A 202 18.59 -6.14 5.17
CA LEU A 202 17.48 -6.98 5.63
C LEU A 202 17.55 -7.27 7.15
N GLU A 203 18.75 -7.18 7.73
CA GLU A 203 19.01 -7.31 9.16
C GLU A 203 18.15 -6.35 9.99
N ARG A 204 17.78 -5.17 9.46
CA ARG A 204 16.90 -4.22 10.14
C ARG A 204 15.51 -4.79 10.41
N PHE A 205 15.02 -5.66 9.53
CA PHE A 205 13.74 -6.36 9.72
C PHE A 205 13.90 -7.60 10.62
N GLU A 206 15.05 -8.26 10.56
CA GLU A 206 15.38 -9.44 11.39
C GLU A 206 15.62 -9.06 12.87
N GLU A 207 15.97 -7.81 13.15
CA GLU A 207 16.15 -7.25 14.50
C GLU A 207 14.83 -7.10 15.28
N LEU A 208 13.69 -7.07 14.60
CA LEU A 208 12.37 -6.98 15.25
C LEU A 208 12.08 -8.27 16.03
N GLU A 209 11.74 -8.11 17.30
CA GLU A 209 11.42 -9.21 18.22
C GLU A 209 9.91 -9.30 18.48
N ALA A 210 9.47 -10.35 19.18
CA ALA A 210 8.08 -10.49 19.59
C ALA A 210 7.58 -9.24 20.35
N GLY A 211 6.45 -8.69 19.90
CA GLY A 211 5.86 -7.45 20.42
C GLY A 211 6.40 -6.16 19.79
N ASP A 212 7.47 -6.21 18.99
CA ASP A 212 7.92 -5.06 18.19
C ASP A 212 6.99 -4.86 16.97
N VAL A 213 7.03 -3.65 16.40
CA VAL A 213 6.14 -3.24 15.30
C VAL A 213 6.92 -2.94 14.03
N LEU A 214 6.45 -3.51 12.91
CA LEU A 214 6.78 -3.08 11.55
C LEU A 214 5.59 -2.32 10.97
N PHE A 215 5.78 -1.05 10.60
CA PHE A 215 4.78 -0.23 9.93
C PHE A 215 5.16 -0.05 8.45
N ILE A 216 4.20 -0.30 7.57
CA ILE A 216 4.35 -0.26 6.12
C ILE A 216 3.34 0.73 5.54
N ASP A 217 3.83 1.86 5.05
CA ASP A 217 3.11 2.84 4.23
C ASP A 217 3.92 3.05 2.94
N SER A 218 3.83 2.04 2.07
CA SER A 218 4.66 1.94 0.87
C SER A 218 4.15 2.82 -0.27
N SER A 219 4.70 2.69 -1.48
CA SER A 219 4.11 3.28 -2.68
C SER A 219 2.77 2.64 -3.09
N HIS A 220 2.41 1.52 -2.45
CA HIS A 220 1.26 0.64 -2.73
C HIS A 220 1.17 0.12 -4.18
N ALA A 221 2.22 0.32 -4.98
CA ALA A 221 2.26 0.00 -6.40
C ALA A 221 3.19 -1.21 -6.64
N LEU A 222 2.61 -2.33 -7.05
CA LEU A 222 3.39 -3.53 -7.39
C LEU A 222 3.95 -3.41 -8.82
N LYS A 223 5.28 -3.30 -8.92
CA LYS A 223 6.00 -3.21 -10.20
C LYS A 223 7.42 -3.75 -10.05
N ILE A 224 8.15 -3.85 -11.16
CA ILE A 224 9.57 -4.22 -11.12
C ILE A 224 10.28 -3.21 -10.20
N ASP A 225 11.03 -3.74 -9.23
CA ASP A 225 11.80 -2.96 -8.25
C ASP A 225 10.96 -2.07 -7.30
N SER A 226 9.68 -2.40 -7.10
CA SER A 226 8.84 -1.71 -6.11
C SER A 226 9.16 -2.12 -4.67
N ASP A 227 8.98 -1.18 -3.76
CA ASP A 227 8.94 -1.41 -2.31
C ASP A 227 7.93 -2.49 -1.91
N VAL A 228 6.72 -2.51 -2.48
CA VAL A 228 5.71 -3.58 -2.23
C VAL A 228 6.30 -4.96 -2.52
N ALA A 229 6.94 -5.14 -3.68
CA ALA A 229 7.56 -6.42 -4.04
C ALA A 229 8.66 -6.79 -3.03
N PHE A 230 9.55 -5.85 -2.70
CA PHE A 230 10.62 -6.08 -1.72
C PHE A 230 10.07 -6.41 -0.33
N LEU A 231 9.11 -5.65 0.17
CA LEU A 231 8.54 -5.81 1.50
C LEU A 231 7.83 -7.16 1.65
N PHE A 232 7.00 -7.55 0.69
CA PHE A 232 6.27 -8.81 0.77
C PHE A 232 7.09 -10.05 0.44
N MET A 233 8.07 -9.95 -0.47
CA MET A 233 8.83 -11.11 -0.92
C MET A 233 10.14 -11.28 -0.17
N GLU A 234 10.73 -10.21 0.36
CA GLU A 234 12.01 -10.25 1.07
C GLU A 234 11.89 -9.86 2.55
N ALA A 235 11.26 -8.74 2.91
CA ALA A 235 11.27 -8.28 4.30
C ALA A 235 10.33 -9.08 5.22
N LEU A 236 9.03 -9.12 4.91
CA LEU A 236 7.99 -9.75 5.74
C LEU A 236 8.26 -11.24 6.05
N PRO A 237 8.77 -12.08 5.14
CA PRO A 237 9.10 -13.46 5.47
C PRO A 237 10.19 -13.64 6.54
N ARG A 238 10.95 -12.57 6.87
CA ARG A 238 12.11 -12.61 7.78
C ARG A 238 11.82 -12.06 9.19
N VAL A 239 10.75 -11.28 9.39
CA VAL A 239 10.39 -10.75 10.73
C VAL A 239 10.10 -11.88 11.71
N LYS A 240 10.42 -11.78 13.01
CA LYS A 240 10.25 -12.92 13.92
C LYS A 240 8.79 -13.18 14.32
N PRO A 241 8.43 -14.42 14.74
CA PRO A 241 7.14 -14.66 15.38
C PRO A 241 6.91 -13.73 16.56
N GLY A 242 5.70 -13.22 16.68
CA GLY A 242 5.26 -12.22 17.65
C GLY A 242 5.38 -10.78 17.16
N VAL A 243 6.07 -10.50 16.05
CA VAL A 243 6.13 -9.15 15.45
C VAL A 243 4.74 -8.76 14.96
N ILE A 244 4.32 -7.54 15.29
CA ILE A 244 3.09 -6.92 14.83
C ILE A 244 3.39 -6.11 13.57
N VAL A 245 2.57 -6.27 12.54
CA VAL A 245 2.75 -5.60 11.25
C VAL A 245 1.52 -4.74 10.96
N HIS A 246 1.73 -3.45 10.78
CA HIS A 246 0.72 -2.52 10.26
C HIS A 246 0.98 -2.29 8.78
N ILE A 247 0.00 -2.57 7.94
CA ILE A 247 -0.01 -2.21 6.52
C ILE A 247 -1.10 -1.16 6.31
N HIS A 248 -0.69 0.03 5.90
CA HIS A 248 -1.56 1.16 5.65
C HIS A 248 -2.15 1.12 4.21
N ASP A 249 -3.27 1.83 3.98
CA ASP A 249 -3.98 1.87 2.70
C ASP A 249 -4.51 0.53 2.14
N ILE A 250 -4.84 -0.38 3.06
CA ILE A 250 -5.48 -1.67 2.75
C ILE A 250 -7.00 -1.57 2.91
N HIS A 251 -7.67 -1.22 1.82
CA HIS A 251 -9.10 -0.86 1.77
C HIS A 251 -10.07 -2.07 1.79
N PHE A 252 -9.75 -3.14 2.52
CA PHE A 252 -10.62 -4.32 2.59
C PHE A 252 -12.07 -3.97 2.98
N PRO A 253 -13.07 -4.61 2.34
CA PRO A 253 -12.96 -5.72 1.39
C PRO A 253 -12.76 -5.30 -0.08
N TYR A 254 -12.48 -4.03 -0.38
CA TYR A 254 -12.28 -3.57 -1.76
C TYR A 254 -10.84 -3.84 -2.22
N ASN A 255 -10.70 -4.47 -3.40
CA ASN A 255 -9.39 -4.79 -3.99
C ASN A 255 -8.79 -3.65 -4.82
N HIS A 256 -9.10 -2.41 -4.45
CA HIS A 256 -8.62 -1.19 -5.07
C HIS A 256 -8.65 -0.04 -4.04
N PRO A 257 -7.94 1.08 -4.29
CA PRO A 257 -8.12 2.30 -3.51
C PRO A 257 -9.60 2.71 -3.43
N PHE A 258 -10.10 2.95 -2.23
CA PHE A 258 -11.52 3.21 -1.99
C PHE A 258 -11.70 4.55 -1.26
N PRO A 259 -12.66 5.40 -1.67
CA PRO A 259 -13.62 5.23 -2.76
C PRO A 259 -13.00 5.50 -4.15
N ALA A 260 -13.45 4.76 -5.18
CA ALA A 260 -12.84 4.85 -6.51
C ALA A 260 -13.04 6.23 -7.17
N ASP A 261 -14.12 6.93 -6.85
CA ASP A 261 -14.35 8.29 -7.35
C ASP A 261 -13.30 9.29 -6.87
N PHE A 262 -12.70 9.08 -5.70
CA PHE A 262 -11.63 9.93 -5.20
C PHE A 262 -10.26 9.53 -5.74
N TRP A 263 -9.98 8.22 -5.80
CA TRP A 263 -8.64 7.71 -6.12
C TRP A 263 -8.41 7.47 -7.63
N LEU A 264 -9.41 6.98 -8.37
CA LEU A 264 -9.29 6.59 -9.77
C LEU A 264 -9.90 7.63 -10.72
N PHE A 265 -11.08 8.16 -10.37
CA PHE A 265 -11.85 9.08 -11.22
C PHE A 265 -11.87 10.53 -10.73
N GLY A 266 -11.04 10.84 -9.72
CA GLY A 266 -11.01 12.15 -9.07
C GLY A 266 -10.28 13.23 -9.88
N GLU A 267 -10.02 14.37 -9.22
CA GLU A 267 -9.38 15.54 -9.84
C GLU A 267 -7.87 15.36 -10.09
N ARG A 268 -7.25 14.34 -9.50
CA ARG A 268 -5.83 14.02 -9.67
C ARG A 268 -5.62 12.89 -10.68
N TRP A 269 -4.36 12.61 -10.99
CA TRP A 269 -3.98 11.43 -11.77
C TRP A 269 -4.51 10.15 -11.12
N PRO A 270 -5.06 9.20 -11.90
CA PRO A 270 -5.58 7.95 -11.36
C PRO A 270 -4.53 7.19 -10.57
N VAL A 271 -4.91 6.81 -9.36
CA VAL A 271 -4.10 6.03 -8.44
C VAL A 271 -4.50 4.56 -8.59
N TYR A 272 -3.56 3.75 -9.06
CA TYR A 272 -3.74 2.30 -9.19
C TYR A 272 -2.88 1.64 -8.12
N TRP A 273 -3.34 1.57 -6.88
CA TRP A 273 -2.65 0.78 -5.86
C TRP A 273 -3.03 -0.69 -6.02
N GLN A 274 -2.02 -1.56 -6.08
CA GLN A 274 -2.19 -3.01 -6.21
C GLN A 274 -1.97 -3.74 -4.88
N GLU A 275 -1.40 -3.08 -3.88
CA GLU A 275 -0.97 -3.73 -2.64
C GLU A 275 -2.11 -4.47 -1.92
N VAL A 276 -3.33 -3.95 -1.91
CA VAL A 276 -4.49 -4.64 -1.34
C VAL A 276 -4.75 -6.03 -1.96
N MET A 277 -4.51 -6.20 -3.26
CA MET A 277 -4.61 -7.50 -3.92
C MET A 277 -3.45 -8.42 -3.54
N VAL A 278 -2.24 -7.86 -3.35
CA VAL A 278 -1.07 -8.59 -2.86
C VAL A 278 -1.32 -9.09 -1.44
N VAL A 279 -1.86 -8.24 -0.56
CA VAL A 279 -2.23 -8.60 0.81
C VAL A 279 -3.27 -9.71 0.82
N GLN A 280 -4.34 -9.61 0.02
CA GLN A 280 -5.33 -10.70 -0.05
C GLN A 280 -4.67 -12.01 -0.49
N ALA A 281 -3.84 -11.97 -1.54
CA ALA A 281 -3.14 -13.17 -2.03
C ALA A 281 -2.16 -13.73 -0.99
N PHE A 282 -1.47 -12.86 -0.25
CA PHE A 282 -0.58 -13.22 0.84
C PHE A 282 -1.35 -13.92 1.96
N LEU A 283 -2.47 -13.38 2.42
CA LEU A 283 -3.24 -13.95 3.54
C LEU A 283 -3.99 -15.24 3.16
N ALA A 284 -4.47 -15.36 1.91
CA ALA A 284 -5.40 -16.43 1.52
C ALA A 284 -4.87 -17.88 1.69
N PHE A 285 -3.57 -18.06 1.81
CA PHE A 285 -2.91 -19.35 2.02
C PHE A 285 -1.80 -19.29 3.07
N ASN A 286 -1.82 -18.25 3.92
CA ASN A 286 -0.77 -18.02 4.90
C ASN A 286 -1.31 -18.15 6.31
N GLU A 287 -0.92 -19.24 6.96
CA GLU A 287 -1.26 -19.50 8.36
C GLU A 287 -0.19 -18.99 9.34
N SER A 288 0.78 -18.23 8.87
CA SER A 288 1.87 -17.66 9.68
C SER A 288 1.54 -16.25 10.17
N PHE A 289 0.45 -15.65 9.68
CA PHE A 289 -0.02 -14.33 10.07
C PHE A 289 -1.51 -14.39 10.42
N GLU A 290 -1.89 -13.72 11.50
CA GLU A 290 -3.28 -13.52 11.89
C GLU A 290 -3.67 -12.05 11.79
N VAL A 291 -4.93 -11.76 11.49
CA VAL A 291 -5.45 -10.39 11.46
C VAL A 291 -5.87 -9.97 12.86
N LEU A 292 -5.22 -8.95 13.42
CA LEU A 292 -5.55 -8.39 14.74
C LEU A 292 -6.68 -7.36 14.66
N LEU A 293 -6.61 -6.49 13.65
CA LEU A 293 -7.54 -5.38 13.44
C LEU A 293 -7.57 -5.01 11.96
N SER A 294 -8.75 -4.66 11.44
CA SER A 294 -8.89 -3.99 10.15
C SER A 294 -9.98 -2.93 10.26
N THR A 295 -9.58 -1.66 10.28
CA THR A 295 -10.51 -0.53 10.38
C THR A 295 -11.48 -0.44 9.20
N PRO A 296 -11.08 -0.68 7.93
CA PRO A 296 -12.05 -0.66 6.83
C PRO A 296 -13.00 -1.86 6.82
N MET A 297 -12.60 -3.03 7.36
CA MET A 297 -13.53 -4.16 7.54
C MET A 297 -14.58 -3.85 8.61
N VAL A 298 -14.19 -3.30 9.77
CA VAL A 298 -15.16 -2.87 10.79
C VAL A 298 -16.10 -1.83 10.20
N ARG A 299 -15.57 -0.78 9.55
CA ARG A 299 -16.38 0.24 8.87
C ARG A 299 -17.35 -0.36 7.85
N HIS A 300 -16.91 -1.32 7.04
CA HIS A 300 -17.76 -1.91 6.00
C HIS A 300 -18.95 -2.68 6.58
N HIS A 301 -18.74 -3.37 7.71
CA HIS A 301 -19.73 -4.25 8.31
C HIS A 301 -20.62 -3.57 9.35
N ASP A 302 -20.05 -2.67 10.14
CA ASP A 302 -20.74 -1.93 11.20
C ASP A 302 -20.14 -0.51 11.32
N GLU A 303 -20.48 0.36 10.37
CA GLU A 303 -20.11 1.78 10.46
C GLU A 303 -20.82 2.48 11.63
N ASP A 304 -22.02 2.05 11.99
CA ASP A 304 -22.80 2.62 13.09
C ASP A 304 -22.05 2.46 14.42
N PHE A 305 -21.35 1.34 14.64
CA PHE A 305 -20.43 1.18 15.76
C PHE A 305 -19.40 2.30 15.82
N LEU A 306 -18.79 2.67 14.69
CA LEU A 306 -17.79 3.74 14.63
C LEU A 306 -18.41 5.12 14.88
N VAL A 307 -19.54 5.41 14.22
CA VAL A 307 -20.27 6.69 14.36
C VAL A 307 -20.72 6.92 15.81
N ASN A 308 -21.24 5.89 16.46
CA ASN A 308 -21.79 6.01 17.81
C ASN A 308 -20.71 6.04 18.89
N ARG A 309 -19.56 5.40 18.65
CA ARG A 309 -18.51 5.22 19.67
C ARG A 309 -17.45 6.31 19.65
N PHE A 310 -17.21 6.98 18.53
CA PHE A 310 -16.12 7.94 18.38
C PHE A 310 -16.63 9.32 17.96
N GLU A 311 -16.53 10.31 18.85
CA GLU A 311 -17.12 11.66 18.69
C GLU A 311 -16.74 12.37 17.38
N ASN A 312 -15.51 12.17 16.90
CA ASN A 312 -14.98 12.80 15.69
C ASN A 312 -14.82 11.83 14.50
N TYR A 313 -15.53 10.70 14.51
CA TYR A 313 -15.55 9.82 13.34
C TYR A 313 -16.38 10.47 12.22
N GLN A 314 -15.83 10.52 11.00
CA GLN A 314 -16.54 10.98 9.82
C GLN A 314 -17.19 9.80 9.11
N PRO A 315 -18.52 9.79 8.92
CA PRO A 315 -19.18 8.75 8.13
C PRO A 315 -18.63 8.68 6.71
N LEU A 316 -18.62 7.49 6.12
CA LEU A 316 -18.10 7.24 4.77
C LEU A 316 -18.73 8.14 3.70
N THR A 317 -19.99 8.53 3.86
CA THR A 317 -20.68 9.42 2.92
C THR A 317 -20.07 10.82 2.84
N GLU A 318 -19.31 11.21 3.87
CA GLU A 318 -18.68 12.53 4.01
C GLU A 318 -17.14 12.44 3.99
N ASP A 319 -16.58 11.25 4.22
CA ASP A 319 -15.14 11.00 4.24
C ASP A 319 -14.60 10.58 2.87
N ARG A 320 -13.71 11.40 2.31
CA ARG A 320 -13.03 11.13 1.04
C ARG A 320 -11.80 10.24 1.20
N ASN A 321 -11.31 10.08 2.42
CA ASN A 321 -10.14 9.29 2.77
C ASN A 321 -10.41 8.46 4.04
N PRO A 322 -11.36 7.49 3.95
CA PRO A 322 -11.78 6.68 5.08
C PRO A 322 -10.61 5.86 5.65
N PRO A 323 -10.71 5.38 6.90
CA PRO A 323 -9.68 4.55 7.51
C PRO A 323 -9.38 3.30 6.68
N SER A 324 -8.10 2.95 6.60
CA SER A 324 -7.55 1.94 5.70
C SER A 324 -6.48 1.05 6.35
N SER A 325 -6.37 1.08 7.68
CA SER A 325 -5.38 0.33 8.44
C SER A 325 -5.69 -1.17 8.59
N LEU A 326 -4.70 -2.00 8.29
CA LEU A 326 -4.69 -3.44 8.57
C LEU A 326 -3.53 -3.79 9.51
N TRP A 327 -3.87 -4.44 10.62
CA TRP A 327 -2.91 -4.94 11.60
C TRP A 327 -2.86 -6.45 11.59
N LEU A 328 -1.66 -6.99 11.48
CA LEU A 328 -1.38 -8.42 11.49
C LEU A 328 -0.41 -8.74 12.64
N GLN A 329 -0.38 -9.99 13.07
CA GLN A 329 0.71 -10.52 13.89
C GLN A 329 1.29 -11.77 13.25
N ARG A 330 2.62 -11.86 13.19
CA ARG A 330 3.28 -13.10 12.79
C ARG A 330 3.16 -14.12 13.93
N ILE A 331 2.56 -15.27 13.69
CA ILE A 331 2.31 -16.31 14.70
C ILE A 331 3.19 -17.55 14.57
N LYS A 332 3.83 -17.78 13.41
CA LYS A 332 4.68 -18.96 13.14
C LYS A 332 6.05 -18.60 12.58
#